data_AF-A0A7V1NA97-F1
#
_entry.id   AF-A0A7V1NA97-F1
#
_cell.length_a   1.000
_cell.length_b   1.000
_cell.length_c   1.000
_cell.angle_alpha   90.00
_cell.angle_beta   90.00
_cell.angle_gamma   90.00
#
_symmetry.space_group_name_H-M   'P 1'
#
loop_
_entity.id
_entity.type
_entity.pdbx_description
1 polymer ?
#
loop_
_entity_poly.entity_id
_entity_poly.type
_entity_poly.pdbx_seq_one_letter_code
_entity_poly.pdbx_strand_id
1 'polypeptide(L)'
;MSAEGSREPVPIGERDPRRGSSIPGRIDHGPLEGRCLRRECPPPRRSTPARDRPRIPFLPAPPPHATLGPDAREAEVGGLPRARPRSPPPPRRLRASISKTDRSKTPGVDVQQSTIARSVALEGVGLHGGERVSLTLLPAMPDTGIVFVVCSPGASKRAEVEIPARPERLDSAMRATTLATEAGSEEADALAASAGARVATVEHLLAALFALGLDNVRIRLDGAEVPVLDGSAAPLVAWLREAGRVVQPVSRRVLSIDEPLEIREADRWIRISPAKGLRISYAIDFPHPLIGRQVFEVASFDEGIFERELAAARTFGFVHEIEALREAGLGRGGSFGNTIILDEEGVLNPGGLRWPDEFVRHKIVDLLGDLALLGVSLDAHVEVEKGGHRLHHRLVRALAARVGSDADQLAKSSSSLARAAVADGSMN
;
A
#
# COMPACT_ATOMS: atom_id res chain seq x y z
N MET A 1 7.97 34.53 -60.74
CA MET A 1 7.73 34.83 -62.17
C MET A 1 7.32 33.50 -62.80
N SER A 2 6.02 33.20 -62.80
CA SER A 2 5.05 33.48 -63.89
C SER A 2 5.09 32.33 -64.91
N ALA A 3 4.06 31.47 -64.93
CA ALA A 3 2.87 31.57 -65.81
C ALA A 3 3.05 30.55 -66.97
N GLU A 4 2.08 29.85 -67.54
CA GLU A 4 0.61 29.84 -67.47
C GLU A 4 0.13 28.63 -68.31
N GLY A 5 -1.12 28.21 -68.13
CA GLY A 5 -1.76 27.26 -69.05
C GLY A 5 -3.11 26.72 -68.57
N SER A 6 -4.00 27.64 -68.25
CA SER A 6 -5.41 27.50 -67.90
C SER A 6 -6.33 27.14 -69.08
N ARG A 7 -7.47 26.49 -68.80
CA ARG A 7 -8.82 26.94 -69.21
C ARG A 7 -9.94 26.17 -68.46
N GLU A 8 -10.69 26.91 -67.66
CA GLU A 8 -12.03 26.70 -67.05
C GLU A 8 -13.18 26.73 -68.12
N PRO A 9 -14.52 26.80 -67.84
CA PRO A 9 -15.32 26.90 -66.57
C PRO A 9 -16.57 25.95 -66.44
N VAL A 10 -17.11 25.55 -65.25
CA VAL A 10 -18.13 26.18 -64.30
C VAL A 10 -19.61 26.08 -64.82
N PRO A 11 -20.71 25.92 -64.03
CA PRO A 11 -20.97 25.18 -62.76
C PRO A 11 -22.47 24.76 -62.44
N ILE A 12 -22.72 24.33 -61.18
CA ILE A 12 -23.92 24.42 -60.28
C ILE A 12 -25.29 23.80 -60.69
N GLY A 13 -25.90 23.04 -59.76
CA GLY A 13 -27.37 22.96 -59.64
C GLY A 13 -27.93 21.86 -58.73
N GLU A 14 -28.32 22.22 -57.50
CA GLU A 14 -29.03 21.41 -56.49
C GLU A 14 -30.38 20.80 -56.94
N ARG A 15 -30.81 19.70 -56.31
CA ARG A 15 -32.09 19.57 -55.55
C ARG A 15 -32.38 18.15 -55.04
N ASP A 16 -32.62 18.07 -53.73
CA ASP A 16 -33.49 17.12 -52.99
C ASP A 16 -34.97 17.64 -53.06
N PRO A 17 -36.08 17.00 -52.60
CA PRO A 17 -36.36 15.64 -52.08
C PRO A 17 -37.65 14.94 -52.61
N ARG A 18 -37.83 13.69 -52.15
CA ARG A 18 -39.08 12.97 -51.72
C ARG A 18 -39.54 11.75 -52.55
N ARG A 19 -39.88 10.70 -51.76
CA ARG A 19 -40.63 9.44 -51.99
C ARG A 19 -39.76 8.27 -52.49
N GLY A 20 -39.77 7.07 -51.91
CA GLY A 20 -40.51 6.46 -50.79
C GLY A 20 -40.35 4.92 -50.81
N SER A 21 -40.74 4.25 -49.71
CA SER A 21 -40.82 2.79 -49.44
C SER A 21 -39.48 2.07 -49.15
N SER A 22 -39.33 1.13 -48.21
CA SER A 22 -40.17 0.57 -47.12
C SER A 22 -39.28 -0.34 -46.26
N ILE A 23 -39.48 -0.35 -44.94
CA ILE A 23 -38.80 -1.20 -43.92
C ILE A 23 -39.67 -2.45 -43.64
N PRO A 24 -39.09 -3.58 -43.17
CA PRO A 24 -39.29 -4.01 -41.78
C PRO A 24 -37.97 -4.56 -41.15
N GLY A 25 -37.70 -4.53 -39.85
CA GLY A 25 -38.50 -4.17 -38.68
C GLY A 25 -37.60 -3.93 -37.46
N ARG A 26 -38.08 -3.03 -36.58
CA ARG A 26 -37.59 -2.78 -35.22
C ARG A 26 -38.34 -3.70 -34.26
N ILE A 27 -37.64 -4.25 -33.28
CA ILE A 27 -38.24 -4.91 -32.12
C ILE A 27 -38.54 -3.83 -31.10
N ASP A 28 -39.82 -3.71 -30.75
CA ASP A 28 -40.36 -2.73 -29.82
C ASP A 28 -40.56 -3.36 -28.43
N HIS A 29 -40.37 -2.55 -27.40
CA HIS A 29 -40.62 -2.91 -26.00
C HIS A 29 -42.10 -2.69 -25.67
N GLY A 30 -42.75 -3.69 -25.09
CA GLY A 30 -44.10 -3.60 -24.49
C GLY A 30 -44.15 -4.36 -23.16
N PRO A 31 -45.00 -3.95 -22.20
CA PRO A 31 -44.86 -4.27 -20.78
C PRO A 31 -45.45 -5.64 -20.44
N LEU A 32 -44.72 -6.41 -19.63
CA LEU A 32 -45.22 -7.66 -19.05
C LEU A 32 -45.66 -7.41 -17.61
N GLU A 33 -46.97 -7.30 -17.43
CA GLU A 33 -47.64 -7.61 -16.16
C GLU A 33 -47.62 -9.13 -15.93
N GLY A 34 -47.25 -9.59 -14.73
CA GLY A 34 -47.59 -10.94 -14.29
C GLY A 34 -46.62 -11.65 -13.35
N ARG A 35 -47.04 -11.70 -12.08
CA ARG A 35 -46.75 -12.74 -11.06
C ARG A 35 -45.44 -12.62 -10.28
N CYS A 36 -45.57 -11.84 -9.21
CA CYS A 36 -44.76 -11.92 -8.00
C CYS A 36 -45.01 -13.26 -7.29
N LEU A 37 -44.10 -14.22 -7.43
CA LEU A 37 -44.04 -15.40 -6.57
C LEU A 37 -43.29 -15.03 -5.29
N ARG A 38 -44.06 -14.84 -4.22
CA ARG A 38 -43.56 -14.69 -2.84
C ARG A 38 -42.69 -15.90 -2.51
N ARG A 39 -41.38 -15.71 -2.38
CA ARG A 39 -40.54 -16.59 -1.56
C ARG A 39 -40.54 -16.01 -0.15
N GLU A 40 -41.18 -16.72 0.76
CA GLU A 40 -41.25 -16.39 2.18
C GLU A 40 -39.84 -16.35 2.77
N CYS A 41 -39.47 -15.21 3.37
CA CYS A 41 -38.31 -15.13 4.25
C CYS A 41 -38.61 -15.90 5.55
N PRO A 42 -37.68 -16.72 6.06
CA PRO A 42 -37.85 -17.35 7.37
C PRO A 42 -37.79 -16.28 8.48
N PRO A 43 -38.60 -16.41 9.55
CA PRO A 43 -38.64 -15.44 10.64
C PRO A 43 -37.31 -15.43 11.43
N PRO A 44 -36.93 -14.30 12.05
CA PRO A 44 -35.71 -14.20 12.85
C PRO A 44 -35.79 -15.13 14.06
N ARG A 45 -34.74 -15.94 14.25
CA ARG A 45 -34.58 -16.80 15.43
C ARG A 45 -34.46 -15.91 16.67
N ARG A 46 -35.33 -16.18 17.66
CA ARG A 46 -35.28 -15.57 18.99
C ARG A 46 -33.90 -15.76 19.61
N SER A 47 -33.37 -14.67 20.14
CA SER A 47 -32.16 -14.63 20.95
C SER A 47 -32.30 -15.52 22.18
N THR A 48 -31.39 -16.47 22.33
CA THR A 48 -31.12 -17.13 23.61
C THR A 48 -30.35 -16.16 24.52
N PRO A 49 -30.67 -16.09 25.83
CA PRO A 49 -29.94 -15.22 26.75
C PRO A 49 -28.49 -15.71 26.90
N ALA A 50 -27.54 -14.76 26.82
CA ALA A 50 -26.12 -15.02 27.00
C ALA A 50 -25.87 -15.57 28.42
N ARG A 51 -25.32 -16.78 28.50
CA ARG A 51 -24.69 -17.32 29.69
C ARG A 51 -23.34 -16.63 29.89
N ASP A 52 -23.12 -16.16 31.12
CA ASP A 52 -21.86 -15.92 31.84
C ASP A 52 -20.59 -15.68 31.01
N ARG A 53 -20.22 -14.39 30.88
CA ARG A 53 -18.84 -14.00 30.56
C ARG A 53 -18.00 -14.01 31.86
N PRO A 54 -16.80 -14.61 31.87
CA PRO A 54 -15.92 -14.53 33.03
C PRO A 54 -15.41 -13.10 33.23
N ARG A 55 -15.49 -12.62 34.47
CA ARG A 55 -14.98 -11.32 34.93
C ARG A 55 -13.44 -11.32 34.86
N ILE A 56 -12.87 -10.37 34.12
CA ILE A 56 -11.43 -10.06 34.16
C ILE A 56 -11.18 -9.19 35.40
N PRO A 57 -10.19 -9.51 36.27
CA PRO A 57 -9.94 -8.71 37.46
C PRO A 57 -9.32 -7.36 37.12
N PHE A 58 -9.87 -6.30 37.73
CA PHE A 58 -9.34 -4.93 37.71
C PHE A 58 -7.93 -4.89 38.30
N LEU A 59 -6.97 -4.29 37.57
CA LEU A 59 -5.68 -3.85 38.12
C LEU A 59 -5.88 -2.51 38.85
N PRO A 60 -5.27 -2.30 40.04
CA PRO A 60 -5.41 -1.05 40.79
C PRO A 60 -4.58 0.08 40.16
N ALA A 61 -5.11 1.30 40.25
CA ALA A 61 -4.49 2.53 39.77
C ALA A 61 -3.19 2.88 40.51
N PRO A 62 -2.21 3.53 39.86
CA PRO A 62 -0.98 3.97 40.51
C PRO A 62 -1.21 5.14 41.49
N PRO A 63 -0.38 5.29 42.54
CA PRO A 63 -0.53 6.33 43.54
C PRO A 63 -0.15 7.73 42.99
N PRO A 64 -0.75 8.81 43.54
CA PRO A 64 -0.50 10.17 43.07
C PRO A 64 0.87 10.70 43.47
N HIS A 65 1.44 11.53 42.58
CA HIS A 65 2.72 12.21 42.72
C HIS A 65 2.79 13.08 43.98
N ALA A 66 3.87 12.91 44.75
CA ALA A 66 4.23 13.81 45.84
C ALA A 66 4.84 15.11 45.28
N THR A 67 4.27 16.23 45.68
CA THR A 67 4.78 17.59 45.49
C THR A 67 6.01 17.82 46.36
N LEU A 68 7.10 18.33 45.77
CA LEU A 68 8.25 18.88 46.50
C LEU A 68 8.30 20.39 46.25
N GLY A 69 8.21 21.14 47.35
CA GLY A 69 8.44 22.59 47.40
C GLY A 69 9.93 22.95 47.46
N PRO A 70 10.26 24.25 47.35
CA PRO A 70 11.64 24.73 47.18
C PRO A 70 12.37 24.95 48.52
N ASP A 71 13.68 25.10 48.42
CA ASP A 71 14.68 25.51 49.42
C ASP A 71 15.32 24.44 50.32
N ALA A 72 16.59 24.12 50.02
CA ALA A 72 17.68 24.14 51.00
C ALA A 72 19.07 23.94 50.34
N ARG A 73 19.79 25.06 50.23
CA ARG A 73 21.21 25.34 50.54
C ARG A 73 22.29 24.26 50.34
N GLU A 74 23.34 24.74 49.67
CA GLU A 74 24.66 24.16 49.47
C GLU A 74 25.34 23.70 50.76
N ALA A 75 25.92 22.50 50.71
CA ALA A 75 26.98 22.05 51.60
C ALA A 75 28.00 21.26 50.77
N GLU A 76 29.22 21.79 50.67
CA GLU A 76 30.38 21.13 50.09
C GLU A 76 30.78 19.91 50.95
N VAL A 77 30.93 18.74 50.32
CA VAL A 77 31.69 17.62 50.89
C VAL A 77 32.48 16.92 49.78
N GLY A 78 33.81 16.99 49.91
CA GLY A 78 34.75 15.87 49.78
C GLY A 78 34.78 15.09 48.46
N GLY A 79 35.86 15.28 47.70
CA GLY A 79 36.15 14.56 46.46
C GLY A 79 36.24 13.03 46.62
N LEU A 80 35.56 12.34 45.71
CA LEU A 80 35.81 10.96 45.30
C LEU A 80 36.00 10.96 43.77
N PRO A 81 36.89 10.12 43.21
CA PRO A 81 37.19 10.13 41.79
C PRO A 81 35.94 9.76 40.98
N ARG A 82 35.50 10.68 40.12
CA ARG A 82 34.42 10.45 39.15
C ARG A 82 34.81 9.29 38.23
N ALA A 83 34.18 8.13 38.43
CA ALA A 83 34.16 7.09 37.42
C ALA A 83 33.50 7.67 36.16
N ARG A 84 34.20 7.63 35.02
CA ARG A 84 33.62 8.01 33.72
C ARG A 84 32.33 7.20 33.53
N PRO A 85 31.20 7.82 33.16
CA PRO A 85 30.02 7.05 32.79
C PRO A 85 30.44 6.11 31.66
N ARG A 86 30.30 4.80 31.89
CA ARG A 86 30.48 3.82 30.81
C ARG A 86 29.47 4.20 29.75
N SER A 87 29.96 4.50 28.56
CA SER A 87 29.13 4.66 27.37
C SER A 87 28.18 3.46 27.31
N PRO A 88 26.87 3.66 27.08
CA PRO A 88 25.98 2.53 26.87
C PRO A 88 26.59 1.63 25.78
N PRO A 89 26.54 0.30 25.93
CA PRO A 89 27.01 -0.59 24.89
C PRO A 89 26.32 -0.18 23.58
N PRO A 90 27.02 -0.18 22.44
CA PRO A 90 26.39 0.14 21.16
C PRO A 90 25.15 -0.75 21.02
N PRO A 91 24.02 -0.21 20.52
CA PRO A 91 22.80 -0.99 20.40
C PRO A 91 23.14 -2.29 19.68
N ARG A 92 22.82 -3.42 20.32
CA ARG A 92 22.95 -4.74 19.69
C ARG A 92 22.25 -4.64 18.34
N ARG A 93 22.98 -4.92 17.26
CA ARG A 93 22.41 -4.94 15.91
C ARG A 93 21.29 -5.97 15.93
N LEU A 94 20.07 -5.51 15.69
CA LEU A 94 18.92 -6.38 15.43
C LEU A 94 19.32 -7.36 14.32
N ARG A 95 19.25 -8.66 14.59
CA ARG A 95 19.44 -9.67 13.55
C ARG A 95 18.13 -9.80 12.80
N ALA A 96 18.16 -9.52 11.50
CA ALA A 96 17.05 -9.77 10.60
C ALA A 96 17.66 -10.43 9.37
N SER A 97 17.27 -11.66 9.08
CA SER A 97 17.89 -12.45 8.03
C SER A 97 16.97 -12.54 6.82
N ILE A 98 17.52 -12.29 5.64
CA ILE A 98 16.89 -12.74 4.40
C ILE A 98 17.35 -14.16 4.13
N SER A 99 16.39 -15.07 4.05
CA SER A 99 16.64 -16.44 3.60
C SER A 99 15.83 -16.75 2.35
N LYS A 100 16.29 -17.74 1.58
CA LYS A 100 15.45 -18.33 0.54
C LYS A 100 14.32 -19.10 1.23
N THR A 101 13.10 -18.94 0.74
CA THR A 101 11.93 -19.65 1.25
C THR A 101 12.14 -21.16 1.25
N ASP A 102 11.88 -21.79 2.38
CA ASP A 102 11.78 -23.25 2.54
C ASP A 102 10.34 -23.58 2.98
N ARG A 103 9.67 -24.49 2.26
CA ARG A 103 8.29 -24.95 2.58
C ARG A 103 8.17 -25.47 4.00
N SER A 104 9.26 -26.00 4.58
CA SER A 104 9.27 -26.52 5.95
C SER A 104 9.14 -25.41 7.03
N LYS A 105 9.47 -24.16 6.69
CA LYS A 105 9.54 -23.04 7.62
C LYS A 105 8.36 -22.07 7.53
N THR A 106 7.74 -21.94 6.34
CA THR A 106 6.69 -20.94 6.08
C THR A 106 5.48 -21.56 5.36
N PRO A 107 4.49 -22.10 6.10
CA PRO A 107 3.27 -22.65 5.52
C PRO A 107 2.48 -21.58 4.76
N GLY A 108 1.98 -21.91 3.56
CA GLY A 108 1.07 -21.03 2.80
C GLY A 108 1.73 -20.03 1.85
N VAL A 109 3.06 -19.89 1.86
CA VAL A 109 3.80 -19.02 0.92
C VAL A 109 4.36 -19.87 -0.22
N ASP A 110 4.07 -19.48 -1.46
CA ASP A 110 4.72 -20.08 -2.62
C ASP A 110 6.23 -19.84 -2.56
N VAL A 111 7.00 -20.91 -2.64
CA VAL A 111 8.47 -20.88 -2.45
C VAL A 111 9.22 -20.38 -3.66
N GLN A 112 8.51 -20.17 -4.77
CA GLN A 112 9.06 -19.65 -6.01
C GLN A 112 8.49 -18.26 -6.28
N GLN A 113 9.32 -17.43 -6.90
CA GLN A 113 8.90 -16.14 -7.41
C GLN A 113 7.83 -16.31 -8.48
N SER A 114 7.10 -15.25 -8.75
CA SER A 114 6.13 -15.23 -9.83
C SER A 114 5.94 -13.85 -10.44
N THR A 115 5.40 -13.86 -11.66
CA THR A 115 5.03 -12.70 -12.46
C THR A 115 3.59 -12.89 -12.95
N ILE A 116 3.00 -11.85 -13.54
CA ILE A 116 1.76 -11.98 -14.31
C ILE A 116 1.96 -12.79 -15.60
N ALA A 117 0.91 -13.46 -16.09
CA ALA A 117 0.99 -14.34 -17.25
C ALA A 117 0.91 -13.59 -18.59
N ARG A 118 0.11 -12.52 -18.64
CA ARG A 118 -0.06 -11.66 -19.83
C ARG A 118 -0.16 -10.21 -19.43
N SER A 119 0.18 -9.32 -20.35
CA SER A 119 -0.02 -7.89 -20.16
C SER A 119 -1.51 -7.54 -20.09
N VAL A 120 -1.86 -6.64 -19.19
CA VAL A 120 -3.22 -6.09 -19.01
C VAL A 120 -3.13 -4.59 -18.81
N ALA A 121 -4.16 -3.87 -19.23
CA ALA A 121 -4.25 -2.42 -19.09
C ALA A 121 -5.55 -2.03 -18.39
N LEU A 122 -5.53 -0.91 -17.68
CA LEU A 122 -6.70 -0.25 -17.14
C LEU A 122 -6.58 1.26 -17.32
N GLU A 123 -7.72 1.95 -17.28
CA GLU A 123 -7.78 3.40 -17.15
C GLU A 123 -8.54 3.76 -15.88
N GLY A 124 -8.19 4.90 -15.30
CA GLY A 124 -8.97 5.48 -14.22
C GLY A 124 -8.53 6.91 -13.92
N VAL A 125 -8.87 7.39 -12.72
CA VAL A 125 -8.60 8.75 -12.26
C VAL A 125 -7.74 8.68 -11.00
N GLY A 126 -6.72 9.53 -10.90
CA GLY A 126 -5.95 9.69 -9.66
C GLY A 126 -6.79 10.34 -8.55
N LEU A 127 -6.69 9.87 -7.31
CA LEU A 127 -7.44 10.41 -6.17
C LEU A 127 -7.12 11.89 -5.94
N HIS A 128 -5.83 12.21 -5.90
CA HIS A 128 -5.36 13.52 -5.51
C HIS A 128 -5.34 14.49 -6.68
N GLY A 129 -4.69 14.11 -7.78
CA GLY A 129 -4.55 14.96 -8.95
C GLY A 129 -5.86 15.15 -9.73
N GLY A 130 -6.75 14.15 -9.71
CA GLY A 130 -7.97 14.13 -10.52
C GLY A 130 -7.72 13.92 -12.01
N GLU A 131 -6.47 13.67 -12.40
CA GLU A 131 -6.07 13.41 -13.78
C GLU A 131 -6.43 11.99 -14.20
N ARG A 132 -6.76 11.79 -15.48
CA ARG A 132 -6.92 10.46 -16.05
C ARG A 132 -5.56 9.81 -16.24
N VAL A 133 -5.46 8.54 -15.89
CA VAL A 133 -4.23 7.75 -16.02
C VAL A 133 -4.56 6.41 -16.65
N SER A 134 -3.79 6.05 -17.66
CA SER A 134 -3.68 4.72 -18.25
C SER A 134 -2.53 3.97 -17.59
N LEU A 135 -2.79 2.76 -17.13
CA LEU A 135 -1.84 1.94 -16.42
C LEU A 135 -1.81 0.54 -17.05
N THR A 136 -0.61 0.05 -17.38
CA THR A 136 -0.37 -1.25 -18.02
C THR A 136 0.59 -2.08 -17.18
N LEU A 137 0.21 -3.31 -16.85
CA LEU A 137 1.14 -4.29 -16.27
C LEU A 137 1.79 -5.10 -17.37
N LEU A 138 3.08 -5.34 -17.19
CA LEU A 138 3.92 -6.15 -18.05
C LEU A 138 4.60 -7.24 -17.19
N PRO A 139 4.63 -8.50 -17.65
CA PRO A 139 5.43 -9.52 -17.01
C PRO A 139 6.90 -9.10 -16.92
N ALA A 140 7.59 -9.54 -15.87
CA ALA A 140 9.01 -9.25 -15.70
C ALA A 140 9.83 -10.50 -15.37
N MET A 141 11.13 -10.44 -15.68
CA MET A 141 12.08 -11.52 -15.40
C MET A 141 12.25 -11.72 -13.89
N PRO A 142 12.72 -12.91 -13.45
CA PRO A 142 13.05 -13.14 -12.05
C PRO A 142 13.98 -12.07 -11.48
N ASP A 143 13.84 -11.79 -10.19
CA ASP A 143 14.61 -10.78 -9.44
C ASP A 143 14.47 -9.32 -9.92
N THR A 144 13.57 -9.03 -10.88
CA THR A 144 13.25 -7.65 -11.28
C THR A 144 12.64 -6.86 -10.11
N GLY A 145 11.78 -7.51 -9.33
CA GLY A 145 10.91 -6.83 -8.37
C GLY A 145 9.74 -6.10 -9.04
N ILE A 146 9.08 -5.25 -8.27
CA ILE A 146 8.04 -4.34 -8.76
C ILE A 146 8.69 -3.03 -9.19
N VAL A 147 8.44 -2.62 -10.44
CA VAL A 147 9.05 -1.42 -11.03
C VAL A 147 7.99 -0.59 -11.72
N PHE A 148 7.82 0.66 -11.29
CA PHE A 148 6.99 1.63 -12.00
C PHE A 148 7.76 2.22 -13.18
N VAL A 149 7.10 2.43 -14.30
CA VAL A 149 7.66 2.99 -15.54
C VAL A 149 6.84 4.21 -15.93
N VAL A 150 7.28 5.38 -15.47
CA VAL A 150 6.57 6.64 -15.70
C VAL A 150 6.94 7.21 -17.07
N CYS A 151 5.93 7.53 -17.88
CA CYS A 151 6.10 8.16 -19.19
C CYS A 151 5.99 9.69 -19.05
N SER A 152 7.06 10.44 -19.40
CA SER A 152 7.02 11.91 -19.36
C SER A 152 6.05 12.52 -20.39
N PRO A 153 5.23 13.52 -20.01
CA PRO A 153 4.40 14.28 -20.95
C PRO A 153 5.26 15.15 -21.90
N GLY A 154 4.91 15.19 -23.19
CA GLY A 154 5.40 16.22 -24.13
C GLY A 154 6.78 16.01 -24.77
N ALA A 155 7.53 14.96 -24.44
CA ALA A 155 8.78 14.63 -25.14
C ALA A 155 8.50 13.81 -26.41
N SER A 156 9.02 14.26 -27.55
CA SER A 156 9.00 13.50 -28.81
C SER A 156 9.77 12.19 -28.64
N LYS A 157 9.03 11.08 -28.45
CA LYS A 157 9.50 9.71 -28.21
C LYS A 157 10.29 9.48 -26.90
N ARG A 158 9.58 8.95 -25.90
CA ARG A 158 10.01 7.93 -24.92
C ARG A 158 11.29 8.22 -24.10
N ALA A 159 11.17 9.09 -23.10
CA ALA A 159 11.93 8.88 -21.87
C ALA A 159 11.01 8.15 -20.88
N GLU A 160 11.03 6.82 -20.93
CA GLU A 160 10.44 5.99 -19.87
C GLU A 160 11.40 6.02 -18.68
N VAL A 161 10.89 6.35 -17.50
CA VAL A 161 11.69 6.45 -16.28
C VAL A 161 11.27 5.35 -15.32
N GLU A 162 12.21 4.45 -15.00
CA GLU A 162 11.98 3.36 -14.05
C GLU A 162 12.15 3.84 -12.60
N ILE A 163 11.16 3.55 -11.77
CA ILE A 163 11.15 3.79 -10.32
C ILE A 163 10.87 2.44 -9.64
N PRO A 164 11.91 1.73 -9.16
CA PRO A 164 11.72 0.50 -8.40
C PRO A 164 10.92 0.75 -7.12
N ALA A 165 9.94 -0.10 -6.81
CA ALA A 165 9.17 -0.03 -5.57
C ALA A 165 10.03 -0.52 -4.40
N ARG A 166 10.89 0.38 -3.90
CA ARG A 166 11.92 0.10 -2.90
C ARG A 166 12.00 1.23 -1.87
N PRO A 167 12.53 0.96 -0.66
CA PRO A 167 12.60 1.95 0.41
C PRO A 167 13.42 3.18 0.04
N GLU A 168 14.42 3.03 -0.83
CA GLU A 168 15.30 4.11 -1.31
C GLU A 168 14.59 5.06 -2.27
N ARG A 169 13.41 4.69 -2.78
CA ARG A 169 12.58 5.54 -3.66
C ARG A 169 11.44 6.21 -2.91
N LEU A 170 11.25 5.93 -1.62
CA LEU A 170 10.23 6.59 -0.79
C LEU A 170 10.48 8.09 -0.72
N ASP A 171 9.52 8.86 -1.20
CA ASP A 171 9.57 10.31 -1.29
C ASP A 171 8.70 10.95 -0.21
N SER A 172 7.37 10.76 -0.28
CA SER A 172 6.42 11.36 0.64
C SER A 172 5.45 10.32 1.21
N ALA A 173 5.00 10.58 2.44
CA ALA A 173 3.97 9.84 3.16
C ALA A 173 2.71 10.68 3.40
N MET A 174 2.65 11.88 2.80
CA MET A 174 1.58 12.83 3.05
C MET A 174 0.33 12.40 2.30
N ARG A 175 -0.64 11.83 3.04
CA ARG A 175 -1.96 11.36 2.56
C ARG A 175 -1.94 10.11 1.66
N ALA A 176 -0.83 9.81 1.00
CA ALA A 176 -0.58 8.62 0.21
C ALA A 176 0.91 8.24 0.24
N THR A 177 1.27 7.07 -0.28
CA THR A 177 2.67 6.70 -0.51
C THR A 177 3.11 7.14 -1.90
N THR A 178 4.17 7.94 -1.94
CA THR A 178 4.77 8.45 -3.17
C THR A 178 6.19 7.93 -3.34
N LEU A 179 6.50 7.48 -4.56
CA LEU A 179 7.85 7.10 -4.98
C LEU A 179 8.39 8.09 -6.00
N ALA A 180 9.68 8.37 -5.95
CA ALA A 180 10.36 9.25 -6.91
C ALA A 180 11.73 8.69 -7.33
N THR A 181 12.24 9.15 -8.47
CA THR A 181 13.62 8.83 -8.89
C THR A 181 14.66 9.38 -7.93
N GLU A 182 14.40 10.54 -7.35
CA GLU A 182 15.20 11.14 -6.29
C GLU A 182 14.30 11.25 -5.07
N ALA A 183 14.62 10.50 -4.01
CA ALA A 183 13.84 10.52 -2.79
C ALA A 183 13.94 11.90 -2.11
N GLY A 184 12.80 12.53 -1.86
CA GLY A 184 12.68 13.73 -1.04
C GLY A 184 12.84 13.45 0.46
N SER A 185 12.81 14.53 1.25
CA SER A 185 12.74 14.44 2.72
C SER A 185 11.34 14.05 3.18
N GLU A 186 11.21 13.46 4.38
CA GLU A 186 9.90 13.08 4.99
C GLU A 186 8.90 14.25 5.12
N GLU A 187 9.37 15.48 4.95
CA GLU A 187 8.65 16.74 5.08
C GLU A 187 8.35 17.41 3.73
N ALA A 188 8.74 16.79 2.60
CA ALA A 188 8.45 17.32 1.28
C ALA A 188 6.96 17.17 0.97
N ASP A 189 6.31 18.30 0.65
CA ASP A 189 4.94 18.33 0.14
C ASP A 189 4.83 17.36 -1.05
N ALA A 190 3.83 16.48 -1.04
CA ALA A 190 3.58 15.50 -2.11
C ALA A 190 3.44 16.14 -3.51
N LEU A 191 3.25 17.46 -3.58
CA LEU A 191 3.17 18.22 -4.82
C LEU A 191 4.45 19.00 -5.16
N ALA A 192 5.38 19.22 -4.23
CA ALA A 192 6.66 19.85 -4.54
C ALA A 192 7.36 19.02 -5.63
N ALA A 193 7.71 19.67 -6.72
CA ALA A 193 8.39 19.01 -7.83
C ALA A 193 9.78 18.59 -7.35
N SER A 194 9.95 17.33 -6.94
CA SER A 194 11.26 16.71 -7.04
C SER A 194 11.70 16.82 -8.51
N ALA A 195 12.97 17.06 -8.77
CA ALA A 195 13.48 17.34 -10.11
C ALA A 195 13.35 16.14 -11.09
N GLY A 196 12.73 15.04 -10.66
CA GLY A 196 12.61 13.79 -11.38
C GLY A 196 11.19 13.22 -11.42
N ALA A 197 11.06 12.04 -12.04
CA ALA A 197 9.77 11.38 -12.18
C ALA A 197 9.27 10.87 -10.82
N ARG A 198 7.96 10.92 -10.62
CA ARG A 198 7.29 10.43 -9.42
C ARG A 198 6.02 9.65 -9.74
N VAL A 199 5.61 8.80 -8.81
CA VAL A 199 4.33 8.09 -8.82
C VAL A 199 3.76 8.05 -7.41
N ALA A 200 2.57 8.61 -7.24
CA ALA A 200 1.83 8.65 -5.99
C ALA A 200 0.73 7.58 -5.92
N THR A 201 0.21 7.37 -4.70
CA THR A 201 -0.94 6.48 -4.42
C THR A 201 -0.65 5.02 -4.79
N VAL A 202 0.59 4.57 -4.58
CA VAL A 202 1.03 3.22 -4.97
C VAL A 202 0.54 2.12 -4.04
N GLU A 203 0.13 2.47 -2.82
CA GLU A 203 -0.11 1.57 -1.70
C GLU A 203 -1.15 0.48 -1.98
N HIS A 204 -2.29 0.79 -2.62
CA HIS A 204 -3.34 -0.22 -2.85
C HIS A 204 -2.94 -1.23 -3.92
N LEU A 205 -2.22 -0.78 -4.96
CA LEU A 205 -1.68 -1.66 -5.99
C LEU A 205 -0.56 -2.53 -5.42
N LEU A 206 0.34 -1.95 -4.62
CA LEU A 206 1.38 -2.70 -3.94
C LEU A 206 0.81 -3.72 -2.95
N ALA A 207 -0.25 -3.39 -2.22
CA ALA A 207 -0.94 -4.31 -1.32
C ALA A 207 -1.52 -5.50 -2.09
N ALA A 208 -2.18 -5.25 -3.23
CA ALA A 208 -2.73 -6.31 -4.07
C ALA A 208 -1.63 -7.21 -4.66
N LEU A 209 -0.54 -6.63 -5.19
CA LEU A 209 0.60 -7.38 -5.71
C LEU A 209 1.25 -8.25 -4.61
N PHE A 210 1.45 -7.68 -3.42
CA PHE A 210 2.01 -8.40 -2.27
C PHE A 210 1.11 -9.56 -1.84
N ALA A 211 -0.20 -9.32 -1.73
CA ALA A 211 -1.16 -10.32 -1.28
C ALA A 211 -1.29 -11.50 -2.25
N LEU A 212 -1.29 -11.24 -3.56
CA LEU A 212 -1.32 -12.27 -4.61
C LEU A 212 0.05 -12.95 -4.82
N GLY A 213 1.08 -12.51 -4.08
CA GLY A 213 2.43 -13.04 -4.17
C GLY A 213 3.05 -12.82 -5.55
N LEU A 214 2.82 -11.67 -6.18
CA LEU A 214 3.48 -11.29 -7.43
C LEU A 214 4.77 -10.56 -7.11
N ASP A 215 5.90 -11.14 -7.53
CA ASP A 215 7.24 -10.69 -7.17
C ASP A 215 7.82 -9.75 -8.23
N ASN A 216 7.55 -10.04 -9.50
CA ASN A 216 8.18 -9.39 -10.64
C ASN A 216 7.13 -8.83 -11.60
N VAL A 217 6.95 -7.51 -11.62
CA VAL A 217 6.00 -6.82 -12.50
C VAL A 217 6.54 -5.45 -12.89
N ARG A 218 6.45 -5.11 -14.18
CA ARG A 218 6.65 -3.73 -14.65
C ARG A 218 5.29 -3.03 -14.77
N ILE A 219 5.15 -1.88 -14.15
CA ILE A 219 3.91 -1.10 -14.07
C ILE A 219 4.11 0.18 -14.85
N ARG A 220 3.69 0.22 -16.10
CA ARG A 220 3.81 1.40 -16.94
C ARG A 220 2.59 2.31 -16.76
N LEU A 221 2.82 3.61 -16.62
CA LEU A 221 1.74 4.60 -16.48
C LEU A 221 2.07 5.93 -17.18
N ASP A 222 1.05 6.57 -17.74
CA ASP A 222 1.08 7.91 -18.33
C ASP A 222 0.53 8.97 -17.36
N GLY A 223 1.06 8.98 -16.15
CA GLY A 223 0.65 9.91 -15.11
C GLY A 223 1.56 9.83 -13.90
N ALA A 224 1.33 10.73 -12.94
CA ALA A 224 2.09 10.80 -11.70
C ALA A 224 1.37 10.12 -10.52
N GLU A 225 0.28 9.40 -10.76
CA GLU A 225 -0.57 8.81 -9.72
C GLU A 225 -1.21 7.50 -10.21
N VAL A 226 -1.27 6.48 -9.36
CA VAL A 226 -2.02 5.25 -9.66
C VAL A 226 -3.53 5.52 -9.56
N PRO A 227 -4.37 5.02 -10.49
CA PRO A 227 -5.82 5.19 -10.39
C PRO A 227 -6.44 4.67 -9.10
N VAL A 228 -7.31 5.47 -8.48
CA VAL A 228 -7.97 5.13 -7.21
C VAL A 228 -9.06 4.06 -7.35
N LEU A 229 -9.64 3.94 -8.54
CA LEU A 229 -10.76 3.04 -8.85
C LEU A 229 -11.93 3.23 -7.87
N ASP A 230 -12.23 2.25 -7.01
CA ASP A 230 -13.30 2.34 -6.01
C ASP A 230 -12.79 2.70 -4.60
N GLY A 231 -11.50 3.06 -4.47
CA GLY A 231 -10.85 3.38 -3.21
C GLY A 231 -10.31 2.19 -2.44
N SER A 232 -10.45 0.97 -2.97
CA SER A 232 -9.99 -0.26 -2.35
C SER A 232 -9.07 -1.05 -3.28
N ALA A 233 -8.46 -2.11 -2.77
CA ALA A 233 -7.62 -3.01 -3.56
C ALA A 233 -8.42 -4.06 -4.35
N ALA A 234 -9.73 -4.21 -4.11
CA ALA A 234 -10.53 -5.29 -4.71
C ALA A 234 -10.59 -5.23 -6.25
N PRO A 235 -10.80 -4.05 -6.90
CA PRO A 235 -10.73 -3.97 -8.36
C PRO A 235 -9.33 -4.32 -8.91
N LEU A 236 -8.28 -3.94 -8.18
CA LEU A 236 -6.89 -4.24 -8.55
C LEU A 236 -6.60 -5.75 -8.45
N VAL A 237 -7.13 -6.42 -7.42
CA VAL A 237 -7.07 -7.88 -7.30
C VAL A 237 -7.77 -8.54 -8.47
N ALA A 238 -9.00 -8.15 -8.79
CA ALA A 238 -9.75 -8.75 -9.90
C ALA A 238 -8.99 -8.60 -11.23
N TRP A 239 -8.40 -7.43 -11.46
CA TRP A 239 -7.58 -7.14 -12.63
C TRP A 239 -6.28 -7.96 -12.69
N LEU A 240 -5.59 -8.12 -11.56
CA LEU A 240 -4.38 -8.97 -11.46
C LEU A 240 -4.72 -10.46 -11.67
N ARG A 241 -5.87 -10.92 -11.19
CA ARG A 241 -6.36 -12.29 -11.46
C ARG A 241 -6.63 -12.49 -12.94
N GLU A 242 -7.19 -11.49 -13.62
CA GLU A 242 -7.41 -11.51 -15.07
C GLU A 242 -6.10 -11.63 -15.87
N ALA A 243 -5.02 -11.02 -15.38
CA ALA A 243 -3.68 -11.12 -15.95
C ALA A 243 -3.06 -12.52 -15.79
N GLY A 244 -3.57 -13.32 -14.86
CA GLY A 244 -3.04 -14.64 -14.49
C GLY A 244 -1.68 -14.57 -13.80
N ARG A 245 -1.27 -15.66 -13.14
CA ARG A 245 0.01 -15.77 -12.43
C ARG A 245 0.86 -16.90 -13.03
N VAL A 246 2.15 -16.62 -13.25
CA VAL A 246 3.15 -17.58 -13.72
C VAL A 246 4.26 -17.69 -12.69
N VAL A 247 4.50 -18.90 -12.22
CA VAL A 247 5.60 -19.23 -11.31
C VAL A 247 6.92 -19.23 -12.10
N GLN A 248 7.96 -18.67 -11.51
CA GLN A 248 9.29 -18.55 -12.07
C GLN A 248 10.27 -19.45 -11.32
N PRO A 249 11.29 -20.03 -11.98
CA PRO A 249 12.18 -21.05 -11.39
C PRO A 249 13.26 -20.45 -10.48
N VAL A 250 12.90 -19.46 -9.65
CA VAL A 250 13.77 -18.79 -8.69
C VAL A 250 13.06 -18.75 -7.35
N SER A 251 13.76 -19.09 -6.27
CA SER A 251 13.17 -19.08 -4.93
C SER A 251 12.80 -17.67 -4.49
N ARG A 252 11.66 -17.55 -3.82
CA ARG A 252 11.27 -16.30 -3.17
C ARG A 252 12.19 -16.01 -1.98
N ARG A 253 12.40 -14.74 -1.68
CA ARG A 253 13.12 -14.28 -0.48
C ARG A 253 12.11 -13.96 0.62
N VAL A 254 12.40 -14.44 1.82
CA VAL A 254 11.65 -14.10 3.05
C VAL A 254 12.58 -13.37 3.99
N LEU A 255 12.09 -12.25 4.52
CA LEU A 255 12.67 -11.56 5.65
C LEU A 255 12.07 -12.11 6.94
N SER A 256 12.92 -12.77 7.73
CA SER A 256 12.58 -13.25 9.06
C SER A 256 13.13 -12.29 10.11
N ILE A 257 12.33 -12.02 11.14
CA ILE A 257 12.67 -11.14 12.24
C ILE A 257 13.15 -11.97 13.42
N ASP A 258 14.38 -11.75 13.88
CA ASP A 258 14.94 -12.52 15.01
C ASP A 258 14.74 -11.81 16.36
N GLU A 259 14.61 -10.49 16.36
CA GLU A 259 14.38 -9.67 17.55
C GLU A 259 13.31 -8.60 17.26
N PRO A 260 12.49 -8.20 18.26
CA PRO A 260 11.51 -7.14 18.07
C PRO A 260 12.15 -5.79 17.75
N LEU A 261 11.55 -5.06 16.81
CA LEU A 261 11.86 -3.66 16.50
C LEU A 261 10.61 -2.82 16.67
N GLU A 262 10.68 -1.78 17.51
CA GLU A 262 9.59 -0.83 17.73
C GLU A 262 10.02 0.59 17.33
N ILE A 263 9.12 1.31 16.68
CA ILE A 263 9.21 2.73 16.41
C ILE A 263 8.01 3.39 17.08
N ARG A 264 8.27 4.36 17.95
CA ARG A 264 7.25 5.08 18.71
C ARG A 264 7.40 6.59 18.56
N GLU A 265 6.26 7.26 18.46
CA GLU A 265 6.10 8.71 18.40
C GLU A 265 4.91 9.10 19.29
N ALA A 266 5.20 9.59 20.50
CA ALA A 266 4.18 9.84 21.52
C ALA A 266 3.28 8.60 21.75
N ASP A 267 1.99 8.69 21.45
CA ASP A 267 0.99 7.63 21.62
C ASP A 267 0.86 6.69 20.40
N ARG A 268 1.56 6.97 19.30
CA ARG A 268 1.56 6.16 18.08
C ARG A 268 2.78 5.24 18.05
N TRP A 269 2.60 3.99 17.66
CA TRP A 269 3.73 3.07 17.54
C TRP A 269 3.47 1.96 16.52
N ILE A 270 4.56 1.45 15.97
CA ILE A 270 4.59 0.25 15.15
C ILE A 270 5.70 -0.66 15.66
N ARG A 271 5.38 -1.92 15.85
CA ARG A 271 6.30 -2.96 16.28
C ARG A 271 6.28 -4.11 15.29
N ILE A 272 7.44 -4.65 14.99
CA ILE A 272 7.58 -5.90 14.25
C ILE A 272 8.35 -6.89 15.12
N SER A 273 7.80 -8.09 15.29
CA SER A 273 8.33 -9.12 16.20
C SER A 273 8.49 -10.46 15.47
N PRO A 274 9.35 -11.37 15.98
CA PRO A 274 9.47 -12.72 15.43
C PRO A 274 8.13 -13.46 15.42
N ALA A 275 7.75 -14.00 14.26
CA ALA A 275 6.63 -14.93 14.13
C ALA A 275 6.81 -15.84 12.91
N LYS A 276 6.08 -16.95 12.87
CA LYS A 276 5.98 -17.80 11.68
C LYS A 276 4.84 -17.31 10.80
N GLY A 277 5.12 -17.04 9.53
CA GLY A 277 4.18 -16.37 8.64
C GLY A 277 3.98 -14.90 9.01
N LEU A 278 3.19 -14.21 8.20
CA LEU A 278 2.81 -12.83 8.47
C LEU A 278 1.55 -12.79 9.35
N ARG A 279 1.65 -12.12 10.50
CA ARG A 279 0.55 -11.81 11.41
C ARG A 279 0.43 -10.30 11.54
N ILE A 280 -0.79 -9.79 11.67
CA ILE A 280 -1.03 -8.34 11.78
C ILE A 280 -2.02 -8.08 12.90
N SER A 281 -1.68 -7.18 13.83
CA SER A 281 -2.64 -6.59 14.78
C SER A 281 -2.63 -5.09 14.56
N TYR A 282 -3.76 -4.51 14.15
CA TYR A 282 -3.83 -3.09 13.84
C TYR A 282 -4.92 -2.44 14.67
N ALA A 283 -4.57 -1.35 15.34
CA ALA A 283 -5.47 -0.53 16.11
C ALA A 283 -5.46 0.91 15.60
N ILE A 284 -6.65 1.43 15.34
CA ILE A 284 -6.88 2.85 15.08
C ILE A 284 -7.65 3.46 16.24
N ASP A 285 -7.53 4.77 16.39
CA ASP A 285 -8.28 5.54 17.37
C ASP A 285 -8.42 6.97 16.83
N PHE A 286 -9.55 7.20 16.17
CA PHE A 286 -9.89 8.49 15.58
C PHE A 286 -10.86 9.22 16.50
N PRO A 287 -10.69 10.54 16.72
CA PRO A 287 -11.60 11.35 17.52
C PRO A 287 -12.90 11.66 16.74
N HIS A 288 -13.59 10.61 16.30
CA HIS A 288 -14.81 10.67 15.53
C HIS A 288 -15.80 9.64 16.11
N PRO A 289 -17.05 10.02 16.43
CA PRO A 289 -17.99 9.17 17.17
C PRO A 289 -18.29 7.83 16.47
N LEU A 290 -18.30 7.82 15.13
CA LEU A 290 -18.53 6.59 14.34
C LEU A 290 -17.29 5.69 14.22
N ILE A 291 -16.08 6.28 14.24
CA ILE A 291 -14.86 5.50 14.04
C ILE A 291 -14.34 5.03 15.39
N GLY A 292 -14.07 5.98 16.29
CA GLY A 292 -13.52 5.73 17.61
C GLY A 292 -12.29 4.84 17.57
N ARG A 293 -12.15 4.01 18.62
CA ARG A 293 -11.15 2.95 18.66
C ARG A 293 -11.66 1.70 17.96
N GLN A 294 -10.91 1.22 16.98
CA GLN A 294 -11.15 -0.06 16.30
C GLN A 294 -9.88 -0.90 16.32
N VAL A 295 -10.04 -2.22 16.42
CA VAL A 295 -8.94 -3.18 16.40
C VAL A 295 -9.30 -4.29 15.43
N PHE A 296 -8.37 -4.67 14.56
CA PHE A 296 -8.51 -5.82 13.67
C PHE A 296 -7.25 -6.67 13.70
N GLU A 297 -7.43 -7.99 13.71
CA GLU A 297 -6.33 -8.95 13.77
C GLU A 297 -6.38 -9.93 12.61
N VAL A 298 -5.25 -10.08 11.93
CA VAL A 298 -4.98 -11.12 10.95
C VAL A 298 -4.03 -12.13 11.60
N ALA A 299 -4.59 -13.22 12.11
CA ALA A 299 -3.82 -14.23 12.84
C ALA A 299 -2.84 -15.02 11.96
N SER A 300 -3.16 -15.18 10.68
CA SER A 300 -2.33 -15.80 9.64
C SER A 300 -2.71 -15.20 8.30
N PHE A 301 -1.82 -14.41 7.71
CA PHE A 301 -2.09 -13.76 6.43
C PHE A 301 -1.88 -14.74 5.26
N ASP A 302 -2.84 -14.77 4.36
CA ASP A 302 -2.75 -15.42 3.05
C ASP A 302 -3.61 -14.66 2.03
N GLU A 303 -3.47 -15.06 0.75
CA GLU A 303 -4.19 -14.48 -0.38
C GLU A 303 -5.71 -14.48 -0.17
N GLY A 304 -6.26 -15.58 0.35
CA GLY A 304 -7.70 -15.72 0.57
C GLY A 304 -8.22 -14.84 1.70
N ILE A 305 -7.45 -14.66 2.78
CA ILE A 305 -7.79 -13.73 3.86
C ILE A 305 -7.77 -12.29 3.33
N PHE A 306 -6.76 -11.92 2.55
CA PHE A 306 -6.72 -10.58 1.94
C PHE A 306 -7.96 -10.31 1.11
N GLU A 307 -8.31 -11.22 0.18
CA GLU A 307 -9.46 -11.04 -0.70
C GLU A 307 -10.80 -10.93 0.05
N ARG A 308 -11.02 -11.79 1.06
CA ARG A 308 -12.30 -11.86 1.78
C ARG A 308 -12.48 -10.76 2.82
N GLU A 309 -11.40 -10.39 3.50
CA GLU A 309 -11.48 -9.56 4.71
C GLU A 309 -10.93 -8.15 4.53
N LEU A 310 -10.07 -7.90 3.54
CA LEU A 310 -9.31 -6.64 3.45
C LEU A 310 -9.47 -5.92 2.12
N ALA A 311 -9.42 -6.65 1.00
CA ALA A 311 -9.25 -6.07 -0.33
C ALA A 311 -10.32 -5.03 -0.67
N ALA A 312 -11.57 -5.23 -0.25
CA ALA A 312 -12.65 -4.29 -0.55
C ALA A 312 -12.77 -3.14 0.46
N ALA A 313 -11.89 -3.00 1.45
CA ALA A 313 -11.97 -1.89 2.41
C ALA A 313 -11.51 -0.58 1.76
N ARG A 314 -12.42 0.40 1.65
CA ARG A 314 -12.15 1.65 0.92
C ARG A 314 -11.43 2.70 1.77
N THR A 315 -10.71 3.57 1.07
CA THR A 315 -10.15 4.79 1.65
C THR A 315 -11.25 5.73 2.15
N PHE A 316 -10.88 6.63 3.04
CA PHE A 316 -11.82 7.51 3.70
C PHE A 316 -11.24 8.90 3.95
N GLY A 317 -12.10 9.91 3.99
CA GLY A 317 -11.75 11.29 4.27
C GLY A 317 -12.89 12.03 4.93
N PHE A 318 -12.57 13.18 5.54
CA PHE A 318 -13.54 14.00 6.26
C PHE A 318 -13.95 15.22 5.46
N VAL A 319 -15.23 15.60 5.52
CA VAL A 319 -15.79 16.76 4.81
C VAL A 319 -15.03 18.04 5.16
N HIS A 320 -14.72 18.26 6.43
CA HIS A 320 -13.99 19.45 6.89
C HIS A 320 -12.55 19.54 6.34
N GLU A 321 -11.97 18.44 5.85
CA GLU A 321 -10.65 18.46 5.21
C GLU A 321 -10.72 18.71 3.70
N ILE A 322 -11.89 18.57 3.06
CA ILE A 322 -12.01 18.61 1.59
C ILE A 322 -11.61 19.98 1.03
N GLU A 323 -12.00 21.07 1.68
CA GLU A 323 -11.66 22.43 1.23
C GLU A 323 -10.16 22.67 1.27
N ALA A 324 -9.52 22.41 2.41
CA ALA A 324 -8.07 22.52 2.56
C ALA A 324 -7.30 21.62 1.57
N LEU A 325 -7.79 20.40 1.32
CA LEU A 325 -7.21 19.53 0.30
C LEU A 325 -7.29 20.13 -1.09
N ARG A 326 -8.46 20.67 -1.47
CA ARG A 326 -8.67 21.26 -2.79
C ARG A 326 -7.81 22.51 -3.00
N GLU A 327 -7.67 23.34 -1.98
CA GLU A 327 -6.76 24.49 -1.97
C GLU A 327 -5.31 24.06 -2.16
N ALA A 328 -4.89 22.96 -1.52
CA ALA A 328 -3.58 22.34 -1.73
C ALA A 328 -3.45 21.57 -3.07
N GLY A 329 -4.48 21.58 -3.92
CA GLY A 329 -4.49 20.86 -5.20
C GLY A 329 -4.65 19.34 -5.09
N LEU A 330 -5.07 18.85 -3.93
CA LEU A 330 -5.30 17.44 -3.61
C LEU A 330 -6.80 17.10 -3.58
N GLY A 331 -7.11 15.80 -3.60
CA GLY A 331 -8.48 15.27 -3.50
C GLY A 331 -9.39 15.59 -4.69
N ARG A 332 -8.83 15.99 -5.83
CA ARG A 332 -9.61 16.42 -7.01
C ARG A 332 -10.36 15.28 -7.70
N GLY A 333 -9.87 14.04 -7.56
CA GLY A 333 -10.52 12.83 -8.06
C GLY A 333 -11.42 12.15 -7.04
N GLY A 334 -11.53 12.67 -5.82
CA GLY A 334 -12.36 12.10 -4.76
C GLY A 334 -13.86 12.15 -5.09
N SER A 335 -14.56 11.05 -4.87
CA SER A 335 -16.01 10.92 -5.06
C SER A 335 -16.62 9.89 -4.12
N PHE A 336 -17.95 9.89 -3.96
CA PHE A 336 -18.64 8.83 -3.20
C PHE A 336 -18.43 7.42 -3.77
N GLY A 337 -18.06 7.32 -5.05
CA GLY A 337 -17.77 6.04 -5.71
C GLY A 337 -16.41 5.46 -5.34
N ASN A 338 -15.48 6.29 -4.84
CA ASN A 338 -14.10 5.89 -4.57
C ASN A 338 -13.57 6.25 -3.18
N THR A 339 -14.35 6.95 -2.35
CA THR A 339 -13.92 7.40 -1.03
C THR A 339 -15.12 7.34 -0.07
N ILE A 340 -14.90 6.82 1.13
CA ILE A 340 -15.87 6.97 2.23
C ILE A 340 -15.74 8.39 2.77
N ILE A 341 -16.83 9.16 2.70
CA ILE A 341 -16.84 10.56 3.12
C ILE A 341 -17.61 10.66 4.44
N LEU A 342 -16.95 11.24 5.45
CA LEU A 342 -17.53 11.44 6.77
C LEU A 342 -17.71 12.93 7.09
N ASP A 343 -18.86 13.31 7.62
CA ASP A 343 -19.06 14.59 8.31
C ASP A 343 -19.00 14.39 9.83
N GLU A 344 -19.52 15.32 10.63
CA GLU A 344 -19.53 15.18 12.10
C GLU A 344 -20.58 14.16 12.60
N GLU A 345 -21.56 13.81 11.77
CA GLU A 345 -22.74 13.03 12.11
C GLU A 345 -22.59 11.56 11.69
N GLY A 346 -21.87 11.28 10.59
CA GLY A 346 -21.61 9.93 10.15
C GLY A 346 -21.10 9.79 8.71
N VAL A 347 -21.42 8.67 8.08
CA VAL A 347 -21.02 8.34 6.71
C VAL A 347 -22.05 8.89 5.72
N LEU A 348 -21.58 9.65 4.73
CA LEU A 348 -22.41 10.28 3.71
C LEU A 348 -22.67 9.38 2.50
N ASN A 349 -21.89 8.31 2.30
CA ASN A 349 -22.07 7.40 1.17
C ASN A 349 -23.45 6.71 1.26
N PRO A 350 -24.30 6.76 0.21
CA PRO A 350 -25.65 6.17 0.25
C PRO A 350 -25.68 4.66 0.56
N GLY A 351 -24.63 3.91 0.18
CA GLY A 351 -24.48 2.49 0.47
C GLY A 351 -23.84 2.18 1.83
N GLY A 352 -23.50 3.20 2.63
CA GLY A 352 -22.82 3.05 3.91
C GLY A 352 -21.45 2.38 3.81
N LEU A 353 -21.11 1.64 4.87
CA LEU A 353 -19.88 0.87 4.98
C LEU A 353 -20.06 -0.57 4.47
N ARG A 354 -19.02 -1.14 3.88
CA ARG A 354 -18.94 -2.56 3.50
C ARG A 354 -18.76 -3.45 4.73
N TRP A 355 -18.09 -2.93 5.76
CA TRP A 355 -18.00 -3.53 7.09
C TRP A 355 -18.12 -2.47 8.19
N PRO A 356 -18.62 -2.81 9.39
CA PRO A 356 -18.60 -1.88 10.52
C PRO A 356 -17.19 -1.37 10.89
N ASP A 357 -16.17 -2.19 10.64
CA ASP A 357 -14.75 -1.95 10.89
C ASP A 357 -13.95 -1.68 9.59
N GLU A 358 -14.59 -1.15 8.54
CA GLU A 358 -13.96 -0.89 7.23
C GLU A 358 -12.72 0.02 7.33
N PHE A 359 -12.71 0.98 8.27
CA PHE A 359 -11.60 1.94 8.44
C PHE A 359 -10.29 1.27 8.89
N VAL A 360 -10.34 0.38 9.88
CA VAL A 360 -9.15 -0.34 10.36
C VAL A 360 -8.68 -1.38 9.34
N ARG A 361 -9.61 -2.03 8.63
CA ARG A 361 -9.28 -2.94 7.52
C ARG A 361 -8.53 -2.21 6.41
N HIS A 362 -8.98 -1.02 6.03
CA HIS A 362 -8.28 -0.20 5.05
C HIS A 362 -6.86 0.18 5.51
N LYS A 363 -6.68 0.52 6.79
CA LYS A 363 -5.34 0.81 7.33
C LYS A 363 -4.39 -0.39 7.32
N ILE A 364 -4.93 -1.61 7.35
CA ILE A 364 -4.15 -2.83 7.11
C ILE A 364 -3.78 -2.98 5.63
N VAL A 365 -4.68 -2.64 4.69
CA VAL A 365 -4.36 -2.58 3.25
C VAL A 365 -3.22 -1.59 3.00
N ASP A 366 -3.30 -0.38 3.57
CA ASP A 366 -2.23 0.62 3.49
C ASP A 366 -0.90 0.08 4.03
N LEU A 367 -0.92 -0.57 5.21
CA LEU A 367 0.27 -1.19 5.80
C LEU A 367 0.88 -2.26 4.90
N LEU A 368 0.07 -3.14 4.32
CA LEU A 368 0.55 -4.19 3.42
C LEU A 368 1.20 -3.60 2.17
N GLY A 369 0.62 -2.52 1.63
CA GLY A 369 1.18 -1.78 0.50
C GLY A 369 2.55 -1.17 0.83
N ASP A 370 2.67 -0.54 1.99
CA ASP A 370 3.94 0.05 2.44
C ASP A 370 5.00 -1.01 2.72
N LEU A 371 4.63 -2.12 3.37
CA LEU A 371 5.53 -3.24 3.64
C LEU A 371 6.02 -3.92 2.36
N ALA A 372 5.23 -3.91 1.29
CA ALA A 372 5.61 -4.46 -0.02
C ALA A 372 6.85 -3.78 -0.61
N LEU A 373 7.17 -2.54 -0.20
CA LEU A 373 8.39 -1.83 -0.60
C LEU A 373 9.68 -2.54 -0.16
N LEU A 374 9.62 -3.41 0.86
CA LEU A 374 10.76 -4.27 1.20
C LEU A 374 11.09 -5.24 0.05
N GLY A 375 10.12 -5.55 -0.81
CA GLY A 375 10.23 -6.42 -1.98
C GLY A 375 10.71 -7.84 -1.65
N VAL A 376 10.22 -8.34 -0.51
CA VAL A 376 10.43 -9.69 0.04
C VAL A 376 9.17 -10.07 0.83
N SER A 377 8.90 -11.37 0.99
CA SER A 377 7.87 -11.83 1.93
C SER A 377 8.33 -11.67 3.38
N LEU A 378 7.39 -11.69 4.32
CA LEU A 378 7.65 -11.45 5.74
C LEU A 378 7.27 -12.64 6.60
N ASP A 379 8.18 -13.04 7.49
CA ASP A 379 7.91 -13.92 8.63
C ASP A 379 8.02 -13.09 9.91
N ALA A 380 6.89 -12.50 10.31
CA ALA A 380 6.81 -11.54 11.39
C ALA A 380 5.38 -11.30 11.88
N HIS A 381 5.27 -10.86 13.13
CA HIS A 381 4.06 -10.22 13.63
C HIS A 381 4.24 -8.71 13.62
N VAL A 382 3.42 -8.02 12.84
CA VAL A 382 3.38 -6.55 12.77
C VAL A 382 2.22 -6.05 13.62
N GLU A 383 2.53 -5.20 14.58
CA GLU A 383 1.58 -4.62 15.51
C GLU A 383 1.60 -3.10 15.37
N VAL A 384 0.44 -2.48 15.23
CA VAL A 384 0.32 -1.05 14.97
C VAL A 384 -0.73 -0.43 15.87
N GLU A 385 -0.39 0.71 16.46
CA GLU A 385 -1.30 1.57 17.22
C GLU A 385 -1.25 2.98 16.61
N LYS A 386 -2.41 3.48 16.17
CA LYS A 386 -2.57 4.83 15.58
C LYS A 386 -1.59 5.11 14.43
N GLY A 387 -1.36 4.10 13.59
CA GLY A 387 -0.41 4.15 12.48
C GLY A 387 -0.86 4.98 11.28
N GLY A 388 -0.12 4.81 10.18
CA GLY A 388 -0.25 5.54 8.92
C GLY A 388 1.07 5.51 8.15
N HIS A 389 1.04 5.93 6.88
CA HIS A 389 2.18 5.83 5.96
C HIS A 389 3.50 6.32 6.56
N ARG A 390 3.51 7.47 7.24
CA ARG A 390 4.74 8.00 7.88
C ARG A 390 5.37 6.99 8.84
N LEU A 391 4.57 6.39 9.70
CA LEU A 391 5.06 5.42 10.68
C LEU A 391 5.45 4.09 10.01
N HIS A 392 4.70 3.66 8.99
CA HIS A 392 5.02 2.48 8.19
C HIS A 392 6.36 2.66 7.43
N HIS A 393 6.57 3.80 6.78
CA HIS A 393 7.78 4.14 6.04
C HIS A 393 9.00 4.16 6.95
N ARG A 394 8.88 4.71 8.17
CA ARG A 394 9.95 4.65 9.17
C ARG A 394 10.32 3.21 9.51
N LEU A 395 9.34 2.31 9.65
CA LEU A 395 9.61 0.89 9.87
C LEU A 395 10.32 0.27 8.67
N VAL A 396 9.80 0.50 7.45
CA VAL A 396 10.36 -0.02 6.21
C VAL A 396 11.82 0.40 6.03
N ARG A 397 12.13 1.70 6.22
CA ARG A 397 13.51 2.23 6.17
C ARG A 397 14.38 1.61 7.27
N ALA A 398 13.86 1.48 8.49
CA ALA A 398 14.57 0.90 9.62
C ALA A 398 14.91 -0.59 9.40
N LEU A 399 14.03 -1.35 8.75
CA LEU A 399 14.28 -2.74 8.36
C LEU A 399 15.28 -2.82 7.20
N ALA A 400 15.10 -2.02 6.15
CA ALA A 400 15.99 -1.98 4.99
C ALA A 400 17.45 -1.69 5.39
N ALA A 401 17.67 -0.73 6.28
CA ALA A 401 19.00 -0.39 6.78
C ALA A 401 19.68 -1.55 7.54
N ARG A 402 18.91 -2.39 8.22
CA ARG A 402 19.42 -3.54 8.98
C ARG A 402 19.74 -4.71 8.05
N VAL A 403 18.84 -4.99 7.12
CA VAL A 403 18.98 -6.06 6.11
C VAL A 403 20.12 -5.78 5.13
N GLY A 404 20.24 -4.54 4.63
CA GLY A 404 21.32 -4.13 3.74
C GLY A 404 22.70 -4.27 4.38
N SER A 405 22.79 -4.04 5.71
CA SER A 405 24.04 -4.22 6.45
C SER A 405 24.48 -5.69 6.58
N ASP A 406 23.53 -6.64 6.51
CA ASP A 406 23.81 -8.07 6.61
C ASP A 406 24.10 -8.71 5.24
N ALA A 407 23.45 -8.25 4.16
CA ALA A 407 23.75 -8.69 2.79
C ALA A 407 25.19 -8.30 2.35
N ASP A 408 25.64 -7.09 2.69
CA ASP A 408 27.00 -6.63 2.44
C ASP A 408 28.05 -7.38 3.28
N GLN A 409 27.71 -7.81 4.49
CA GLN A 409 28.59 -8.63 5.34
C GLN A 409 28.65 -10.09 4.86
N LEU A 410 27.54 -10.64 4.37
CA LEU A 410 27.52 -11.98 3.77
C LEU A 410 28.35 -12.01 2.47
N ALA A 411 28.27 -10.99 1.62
CA ALA A 411 29.09 -10.86 0.41
C ALA A 411 30.59 -10.69 0.72
N LYS A 412 30.94 -9.98 1.79
CA LYS A 412 32.34 -9.84 2.26
C LYS A 412 32.88 -11.12 2.89
N SER A 413 32.05 -11.88 3.63
CA SER A 413 32.47 -13.16 4.22
C SER A 413 32.62 -14.28 3.17
N SER A 414 31.72 -14.35 2.20
CA SER A 414 31.80 -15.33 1.11
C SER A 414 32.93 -15.02 0.12
N SER A 415 33.27 -13.75 -0.13
CA SER A 415 34.48 -13.39 -0.88
C SER A 415 35.78 -13.66 -0.09
N SER A 416 35.76 -13.58 1.24
CA SER A 416 36.91 -13.98 2.08
C SER A 416 37.13 -15.51 2.10
N LEU A 417 36.04 -16.29 2.14
CA LEU A 417 36.09 -17.77 2.06
C LEU A 417 36.47 -18.25 0.66
N ALA A 418 36.01 -17.57 -0.40
CA ALA A 418 36.42 -17.87 -1.77
C ALA A 418 37.90 -17.53 -2.01
N ARG A 419 38.44 -16.49 -1.37
CA ARG A 419 39.89 -16.18 -1.42
C ARG A 419 40.75 -17.16 -0.63
N ALA A 420 40.26 -17.71 0.48
CA ALA A 420 40.94 -18.76 1.23
C ALA A 420 40.97 -20.10 0.46
N ALA A 421 39.88 -20.47 -0.20
CA ALA A 421 39.79 -21.71 -0.98
C ALA A 421 40.65 -21.71 -2.27
N VAL A 422 40.99 -20.53 -2.80
CA VAL A 422 41.88 -20.40 -3.97
C VAL A 422 43.37 -20.40 -3.55
N ALA A 423 43.69 -20.10 -2.29
CA ALA A 423 45.06 -20.09 -1.79
C ALA A 423 45.60 -21.50 -1.42
N ASP A 424 44.72 -22.44 -1.05
CA ASP A 424 45.11 -23.81 -0.68
C ASP A 424 45.13 -24.82 -1.86
N GLY A 425 44.78 -24.37 -3.08
CA GLY A 425 44.69 -25.22 -4.28
C GLY A 425 45.97 -25.39 -5.09
N SER A 426 47.14 -25.06 -4.53
CA SER A 426 48.43 -25.14 -5.22
C SER A 426 49.46 -25.87 -4.35
N MET A 427 49.42 -27.20 -4.34
CA MET A 427 50.60 -28.07 -4.41
C MET A 427 50.18 -29.55 -4.46
N ASN A 428 50.80 -30.26 -5.41
CA ASN A 428 50.70 -31.67 -5.81
C ASN A 428 49.51 -32.08 -6.69
#